data_AF-A0A8E2WIE8-F1
#
_entry.id   AF-A0A8E2WIE8-F1
#
_cell.length_a   1.000
_cell.length_b   1.000
_cell.length_c   1.000
_cell.angle_alpha   90.00
_cell.angle_beta   90.00
_cell.angle_gamma   90.00
#
_symmetry.space_group_name_H-M   'P 1'
#
loop_
_entity.id
_entity.type
_entity.pdbx_description
1 polymer ?
#
loop_
_entity_poly.entity_id
_entity_poly.type
_entity_poly.pdbx_seq_one_letter_code
_entity_poly.pdbx_strand_id
1 'polypeptide(L)' 'MSTAARAIELLSYFTGLGPVGQPVALRRVEVLADLGLDHNTYNVCLNQLIAGRFVRRIAAKTVVVLRRPEEFA' A
#
# COMPACT_ATOMS: atom_id res chain seq x y z
N MET A 1 -9.24 2.72 -14.66
CA MET A 1 -8.77 3.28 -13.37
C MET A 1 -7.34 3.74 -13.54
N SER A 2 -6.98 4.91 -13.00
CA SER A 2 -5.60 5.42 -13.04
C SER A 2 -4.73 4.72 -11.98
N THR A 3 -3.42 4.76 -12.16
CA THR A 3 -2.44 4.27 -11.18
C THR A 3 -2.62 4.93 -9.80
N ALA A 4 -2.97 6.21 -9.77
CA ALA A 4 -3.24 6.93 -8.52
C ALA A 4 -4.44 6.37 -7.75
N ALA A 5 -5.54 6.05 -8.45
CA ALA A 5 -6.70 5.43 -7.80
C ALA A 5 -6.36 4.06 -7.19
N ARG A 6 -5.58 3.25 -7.90
CA ARG A 6 -5.10 1.95 -7.39
C ARG A 6 -4.12 2.10 -6.22
N ALA A 7 -3.28 3.14 -6.21
CA ALA A 7 -2.40 3.43 -5.09
C ALA A 7 -3.20 3.81 -3.83
N ILE A 8 -4.28 4.58 -3.97
CA ILE A 8 -5.19 4.92 -2.87
C ILE A 8 -5.86 3.65 -2.32
N GLU A 9 -6.39 2.78 -3.18
CA GLU A 9 -6.99 1.49 -2.76
C GLU A 9 -5.99 0.63 -1.99
N LEU A 10 -4.75 0.54 -2.49
CA LEU A 10 -3.67 -0.19 -1.83
C LEU A 10 -3.32 0.40 -0.45
N LEU A 11 -3.27 1.73 -0.33
CA LEU A 11 -3.00 2.43 0.92
C LEU A 11 -4.14 2.22 1.94
N SER A 12 -5.39 2.27 1.48
CA SER A 12 -6.58 1.98 2.28
C SER A 12 -6.54 0.55 2.81
N TYR A 13 -6.17 -0.43 1.98
CA TYR A 13 -5.99 -1.80 2.39
C TYR A 13 -4.94 -1.90 3.52
N PHE A 14 -3.75 -1.31 3.35
CA PHE A 14 -2.71 -1.35 4.38
C PHE A 14 -3.12 -0.68 5.68
N THR A 15 -3.90 0.41 5.62
CA THR A 15 -4.44 1.10 6.80
C THR A 15 -5.46 0.24 7.54
N GLY A 16 -6.18 -0.64 6.82
CA GLY A 16 -7.09 -1.62 7.41
C GLY A 16 -6.38 -2.80 8.10
N LEU A 17 -5.10 -3.05 7.78
CA LEU A 17 -4.31 -4.13 8.39
C LEU A 17 -3.76 -3.77 9.78
N GLY A 18 -3.67 -2.48 10.11
CA GLY A 18 -3.14 -2.04 11.40
C GLY A 18 -2.97 -0.51 11.52
N PRO A 19 -2.58 -0.03 12.70
CA PRO A 19 -2.46 1.40 12.96
C PRO A 19 -1.38 2.09 12.13
N VAL A 20 -1.61 3.35 11.79
CA VAL A 20 -0.57 4.23 11.21
C VAL A 20 0.61 4.34 12.17
N GLY A 21 1.82 4.28 11.64
CA GLY A 21 3.08 4.31 12.39
C GLY A 21 3.55 2.94 12.89
N GLN A 22 2.72 1.90 12.80
CA GLN A 22 3.08 0.54 13.21
C GLN A 22 3.47 -0.34 12.00
N PRO A 23 4.41 -1.28 12.20
CA PRO A 23 4.69 -2.34 11.24
C PRO A 23 3.46 -3.20 10.94
N VAL A 24 3.13 -3.35 9.66
CA VAL A 24 2.13 -4.29 9.17
C VAL A 24 2.77 -5.32 8.25
N ALA A 25 2.44 -6.59 8.47
CA ALA A 25 2.90 -7.69 7.64
C ALA A 25 2.08 -7.75 6.35
N LEU A 26 2.78 -7.85 5.22
CA LEU A 26 2.19 -7.93 3.90
C LEU A 26 2.15 -9.36 3.40
N ARG A 27 0.94 -9.86 3.20
CA ARG A 27 0.70 -11.09 2.45
C ARG A 27 0.33 -10.71 1.03
N ARG A 28 1.37 -10.54 0.18
CA ARG A 28 1.19 -10.06 -1.21
C ARG A 28 0.13 -10.84 -1.97
N VAL A 29 0.07 -12.16 -1.83
CA VAL A 29 -0.92 -13.00 -2.51
C VAL A 29 -2.35 -12.60 -2.12
N GLU A 30 -2.61 -12.36 -0.83
CA GLU A 30 -3.90 -11.90 -0.33
C GLU A 30 -4.22 -10.50 -0.87
N VAL A 31 -3.29 -9.56 -0.79
CA VAL A 31 -3.47 -8.19 -1.31
C VAL A 31 -3.81 -8.19 -2.81
N LEU A 32 -3.10 -8.99 -3.61
CA LEU A 32 -3.35 -9.10 -5.05
C LEU A 32 -4.74 -9.68 -5.35
N ALA A 33 -5.14 -10.72 -4.60
CA ALA A 33 -6.45 -11.35 -4.75
C ALA A 33 -7.58 -10.42 -4.31
N ASP A 34 -7.47 -9.81 -3.12
CA ASP A 34 -8.49 -8.96 -2.52
C ASP A 34 -8.74 -7.68 -3.34
N LEU A 35 -7.68 -7.10 -3.90
CA LEU A 35 -7.76 -5.88 -4.71
C LEU A 35 -7.88 -6.15 -6.22
N GLY A 36 -7.84 -7.42 -6.64
CA GLY A 36 -7.84 -7.81 -8.06
C GLY A 36 -6.68 -7.17 -8.85
N LEU A 37 -5.50 -7.07 -8.23
CA LEU A 37 -4.31 -6.47 -8.81
C LEU A 37 -3.41 -7.54 -9.43
N ASP A 38 -2.79 -7.23 -10.57
CA ASP A 38 -1.64 -7.97 -11.05
C ASP A 38 -0.35 -7.53 -10.34
N HIS A 39 0.71 -8.31 -10.52
CA HIS A 39 2.00 -8.08 -9.87
C HIS A 39 2.65 -6.74 -10.28
N ASN A 40 2.51 -6.34 -11.54
CA ASN A 40 3.10 -5.11 -12.06
C ASN A 40 2.38 -3.89 -11.47
N THR A 41 1.05 -3.87 -11.54
CA THR A 41 0.21 -2.81 -10.98
C THR A 41 0.47 -2.64 -9.48
N TYR A 42 0.59 -3.73 -8.73
CA TYR A 42 0.96 -3.68 -7.30
C TYR A 42 2.30 -3.01 -7.07
N ASN A 43 3.35 -3.39 -7.82
CA ASN A 43 4.68 -2.82 -7.63
C ASN A 43 4.71 -1.33 -8.00
N VAL A 44 4.03 -0.93 -9.07
CA VAL A 44 3.92 0.49 -9.46
C VAL A 44 3.21 1.29 -8.37
N CYS A 45 2.07 0.79 -7.86
CA CYS A 45 1.33 1.45 -6.78
C CYS A 45 2.17 1.54 -5.51
N LEU A 46 2.82 0.45 -5.10
CA LEU A 46 3.68 0.42 -3.92
C LEU A 46 4.84 1.41 -4.05
N ASN A 47 5.48 1.49 -5.21
CA ASN A 47 6.55 2.46 -5.46
C ASN A 47 6.06 3.90 -5.40
N GLN A 48 4.86 4.18 -5.93
CA GLN A 48 4.24 5.51 -5.83
C GLN A 48 3.96 5.88 -4.37
N LEU A 49 3.45 4.96 -3.55
CA LEU A 49 3.24 5.18 -2.12
C LEU A 49 4.54 5.42 -1.35
N ILE A 50 5.62 4.72 -1.71
CA ILE A 50 6.94 4.91 -1.09
C ILE A 50 7.55 6.25 -1.48
N ALA A 51 7.55 6.58 -2.78
CA ALA A 51 8.07 7.85 -3.28
C ALA A 51 7.30 9.04 -2.67
N GLY A 52 5.98 8.88 -2.57
CA GLY A 52 5.10 9.80 -1.89
C GLY A 52 5.14 9.69 -0.38
N ARG A 53 6.06 8.98 0.29
CA ARG A 53 6.14 8.90 1.77
C ARG A 53 4.80 8.56 2.48
N PHE A 54 3.93 7.79 1.85
CA PHE A 54 2.71 7.25 2.47
C PHE A 54 2.97 5.94 3.17
N VAL A 55 3.91 5.16 2.66
CA VAL A 55 4.41 3.95 3.32
C VAL A 55 5.93 3.93 3.33
N ARG A 56 6.49 3.19 4.29
CA ARG A 56 7.91 2.85 4.32
C ARG A 56 8.04 1.34 4.38
N ARG A 57 8.79 0.76 3.45
CA ARG A 57 9.17 -0.65 3.52
C ARG A 57 10.29 -0.82 4.53
N ILE A 58 10.09 -1.70 5.51
CA ILE A 58 11.08 -2.00 6.54
C ILE A 58 11.62 -3.44 6.45
N ALA A 59 10.90 -4.33 5.75
CA ALA A 59 11.37 -5.66 5.40
C ALA A 59 10.73 -6.15 4.10
N ALA A 60 11.18 -7.30 3.59
CA ALA A 60 10.67 -7.88 2.34
C ALA A 60 9.13 -8.03 2.33
N LYS A 61 8.52 -8.33 3.48
CA LYS A 61 7.07 -8.51 3.64
C LYS A 61 6.49 -7.63 4.75
N THR A 62 7.10 -6.47 5.01
CA THR A 62 6.63 -5.59 6.09
C THR A 62 6.76 -4.13 5.67
N VAL A 63 5.67 -3.38 5.85
CA VAL A 63 5.62 -1.94 5.64
C VAL A 63 5.12 -1.24 6.89
N VAL A 64 5.44 0.03 7.02
CA VAL A 64 4.82 0.94 7.98
C VAL A 64 4.00 1.94 7.18
N VAL A 65 2.71 2.06 7.48
CA VAL A 65 1.89 3.14 6.93
C VAL A 65 2.25 4.42 7.68
N LEU A 66 2.66 5.45 6.96
CA LEU A 66 3.09 6.74 7.51
C LEU A 66 1.96 7.78 7.50
N ARG A 67 1.08 7.71 6.50
CA ARG A 67 0.03 8.69 6.23
C ARG A 67 -1.25 8.01 5.74
N ARG A 68 -2.40 8.64 5.99
CA ARG A 68 -3.72 8.11 5.63
C ARG A 68 -4.06 8.35 4.15
N PRO A 69 -4.98 7.57 3.57
CA PRO A 69 -5.48 7.79 2.21
C PRO A 69 -6.04 9.20 1.97
N GLU A 70 -6.61 9.82 3.01
CA GLU A 70 -7.15 11.18 3.00
C GLU A 70 -6.08 12.24 2.65
N GLU A 71 -4.81 11.94 2.91
CA GLU A 71 -3.67 12.83 2.66
C GLU A 71 -3.08 12.67 1.24
N PHE A 72 -3.73 11.87 0.38
CA PHE A 72 -3.28 11.55 -0.99
C PHE A 72 -3.68 12.58 -2.06
N ALA A 73 -4.24 13.73 -1.64
CA ALA A 73 -4.75 14.80 -2.51
C ALA A 73 -3.65 15.72 -3.07
#